data_AF-Q538R2-F1
#
_entry.id   AF-Q538R2-F1
#
_cell.length_a   1.000
_cell.length_b   1.000
_cell.length_c   1.000
_cell.angle_alpha   90.00
_cell.angle_beta   90.00
_cell.angle_gamma   90.00
#
_symmetry.space_group_name_H-M   'P 1'
#
loop_
_entity.id
_entity.type
_entity.pdbx_description
1 polymer ?
#
loop_
_entity_poly.entity_id
_entity_poly.type
_entity_poly.pdbx_seq_one_letter_code
_entity_poly.pdbx_strand_id
1 'polypeptide(L)'
;MIYSTRFLATKAYLLGSITLVDDWLKRDRFVYFGWSGLLLFPTAYLTVGAWLTGTTFVTSWLTHGLATSYLEGCNFLSGAVSTPPNCMGHSLLLLWGPEAQGYFTRWLLMGGLWTCIGFHGLFGIIAFCLRQFEIASLVNIRPYNALAFSGPIAVYTSVFLIYPLGQSSW
;
A
#
# COMPACT_ATOMS: atom_id res chain seq x y z
N MET A 1 -18.32 22.78 -21.29
CA MET A 1 -18.22 22.87 -19.82
C MET A 1 -19.18 21.84 -19.19
N ILE A 2 -18.70 20.61 -18.97
CA ILE A 2 -19.49 19.53 -18.33
C ILE A 2 -19.60 19.80 -16.80
N TYR A 3 -18.73 20.64 -16.25
CA TYR A 3 -18.74 21.14 -14.86
C TYR A 3 -19.80 22.21 -14.54
N SER A 4 -20.89 22.29 -15.31
CA SER A 4 -21.95 23.27 -15.08
C SER A 4 -23.01 22.70 -14.14
N THR A 5 -23.49 23.51 -13.19
CA THR A 5 -24.69 23.22 -12.36
C THR A 5 -25.91 22.82 -13.22
N ARG A 6 -25.95 23.24 -14.49
CA ARG A 6 -26.98 22.81 -15.46
C ARG A 6 -26.91 21.31 -15.81
N PHE A 7 -25.74 20.68 -15.84
CA PHE A 7 -25.60 19.25 -16.14
C PHE A 7 -26.21 18.40 -15.01
N LEU A 8 -25.93 18.75 -13.75
CA LEU A 8 -26.53 18.14 -12.55
C LEU A 8 -28.04 18.37 -12.45
N ALA A 9 -28.54 19.48 -12.98
CA ALA A 9 -29.98 19.75 -13.03
C ALA A 9 -30.73 18.89 -14.05
N THR A 10 -30.03 18.40 -15.09
CA THR A 10 -30.65 17.68 -16.22
C THR A 10 -30.51 16.16 -16.08
N LYS A 11 -29.43 15.67 -15.47
CA LYS A 11 -29.26 14.27 -15.08
C LYS A 11 -29.36 14.18 -13.57
N ALA A 12 -30.30 13.39 -13.04
CA ALA A 12 -30.53 13.17 -11.61
C ALA A 12 -29.22 13.22 -10.80
N TYR A 13 -29.23 13.97 -9.68
CA TYR A 13 -28.04 14.41 -8.94
C TYR A 13 -26.97 13.32 -8.71
N LEU A 14 -27.40 12.10 -8.36
CA LEU A 14 -26.51 10.96 -8.11
C LEU A 14 -25.79 10.47 -9.39
N LEU A 15 -26.52 10.34 -10.50
CA LEU A 15 -25.93 9.84 -11.74
C LEU A 15 -25.03 10.91 -12.37
N GLY A 16 -25.42 12.19 -12.26
CA GLY A 16 -24.63 13.32 -12.70
C GLY A 16 -23.35 13.51 -11.89
N SER A 17 -23.33 13.16 -10.59
CA SER A 17 -22.14 13.29 -9.76
C SER A 17 -21.10 12.21 -10.06
N ILE A 18 -21.51 10.96 -10.29
CA ILE A 18 -20.59 9.85 -10.63
C ILE A 18 -19.86 10.13 -11.95
N THR A 19 -20.57 10.62 -12.97
CA THR A 19 -19.94 10.96 -14.25
C THR A 19 -18.97 12.12 -14.13
N LEU A 20 -19.29 13.14 -13.33
CA LEU A 20 -18.36 14.24 -13.05
C LEU A 20 -17.09 13.77 -12.34
N VAL A 21 -17.21 12.80 -11.42
CA VAL A 21 -16.07 12.18 -10.74
C VAL A 21 -15.25 11.36 -11.73
N ASP A 22 -15.88 10.53 -12.57
CA ASP A 22 -15.21 9.73 -13.61
C ASP A 22 -14.40 10.63 -14.56
N ASP A 23 -15.03 11.69 -15.08
CA ASP A 23 -14.40 12.69 -15.95
C ASP A 23 -13.20 13.35 -15.26
N TRP A 24 -13.34 13.67 -13.97
CA TRP A 24 -12.24 14.28 -13.21
C TRP A 24 -11.09 13.30 -12.96
N LEU A 25 -11.38 12.05 -12.63
CA LEU A 25 -10.38 11.02 -12.34
C LEU A 25 -9.56 10.70 -13.61
N LYS A 26 -10.22 10.59 -14.76
CA LYS A 26 -9.62 10.19 -16.04
C LYS A 26 -9.02 11.34 -16.85
N ARG A 27 -9.04 12.57 -16.33
CA ARG A 27 -8.47 13.73 -17.01
C ARG A 27 -6.97 13.52 -17.30
N ASP A 28 -6.58 13.83 -18.53
CA ASP A 28 -5.18 13.85 -18.95
C ASP A 28 -4.40 14.94 -18.20
N ARG A 29 -3.37 14.51 -17.47
CA ARG A 29 -2.56 15.31 -16.53
C ARG A 29 -1.18 14.69 -16.42
N PHE A 30 -0.21 15.47 -15.95
CA PHE A 30 1.17 15.01 -15.73
C PHE A 30 1.26 13.68 -14.97
N VAL A 31 0.50 13.55 -13.88
CA VAL A 31 0.25 12.26 -13.22
C VAL A 31 -1.20 11.89 -13.44
N TYR A 32 -1.44 10.88 -14.30
CA TYR A 32 -2.76 10.27 -14.46
C TYR A 32 -3.29 9.80 -13.09
N PHE A 33 -4.55 10.05 -12.76
CA PHE A 33 -5.11 9.64 -11.47
C PHE A 33 -5.88 8.33 -11.59
N GLY A 34 -7.04 8.35 -12.26
CA GLY A 34 -7.90 7.19 -12.47
C GLY A 34 -8.59 6.68 -11.21
N TRP A 35 -9.53 5.75 -11.39
CA TRP A 35 -10.15 5.03 -10.27
C TRP A 35 -9.13 4.18 -9.52
N SER A 36 -8.21 3.55 -10.26
CA SER A 36 -7.09 2.81 -9.68
C SER A 36 -6.22 3.68 -8.77
N GLY A 37 -6.08 4.97 -9.07
CA GLY A 37 -5.33 5.95 -8.28
C GLY A 37 -5.84 6.10 -6.84
N LEU A 38 -7.15 5.96 -6.62
CA LEU A 38 -7.76 6.06 -5.29
C LEU A 38 -7.21 5.00 -4.33
N LEU A 39 -6.91 3.80 -4.84
CA LEU A 39 -6.28 2.74 -4.06
C LEU A 39 -4.74 2.85 -4.11
N LEU A 40 -4.18 3.11 -5.30
CA LEU A 40 -2.74 3.07 -5.55
C LEU A 40 -1.98 4.12 -4.75
N PHE A 41 -2.38 5.39 -4.84
CA PHE A 41 -1.58 6.47 -4.24
C PHE A 41 -1.47 6.38 -2.73
N PRO A 42 -2.56 6.21 -1.95
CA PRO A 42 -2.41 6.11 -0.50
C PRO A 42 -1.64 4.85 -0.09
N THR A 43 -1.87 3.71 -0.73
CA THR A 43 -1.23 2.44 -0.34
C THR A 43 0.26 2.42 -0.71
N ALA A 44 0.63 2.86 -1.92
CA ALA A 44 2.03 2.98 -2.31
C ALA A 44 2.77 4.02 -1.47
N TYR A 45 2.15 5.17 -1.21
CA TYR A 45 2.75 6.22 -0.37
C TYR A 45 2.99 5.74 1.06
N LEU A 46 2.01 5.07 1.67
CA LEU A 46 2.17 4.50 3.01
C LEU A 46 3.24 3.40 3.05
N THR A 47 3.31 2.53 2.05
CA THR A 47 4.30 1.46 1.98
C THR A 47 5.73 2.02 1.91
N VAL A 48 5.97 2.93 0.97
CA VAL A 48 7.29 3.56 0.79
C VAL A 48 7.63 4.43 1.99
N GLY A 49 6.68 5.23 2.48
CA GLY A 49 6.85 6.08 3.65
C GLY A 49 7.15 5.28 4.92
N ALA A 50 6.47 4.15 5.14
CA ALA A 50 6.71 3.25 6.26
C ALA A 50 8.11 2.62 6.19
N TRP A 51 8.55 2.20 4.99
CA TRP A 51 9.90 1.66 4.81
C TRP A 51 10.99 2.70 5.08
N LEU A 52 10.84 3.92 4.54
CA LEU A 52 11.76 5.02 4.79
C LEU A 52 11.78 5.42 6.28
N THR A 53 10.61 5.52 6.91
CA THR A 53 10.51 5.85 8.33
C THR A 53 11.16 4.78 9.19
N GLY A 54 10.87 3.50 8.91
CA GLY A 54 11.38 2.38 9.68
C GLY A 54 12.90 2.24 9.58
N THR A 55 13.43 2.21 8.36
CA THR A 55 14.89 2.12 8.13
C THR A 55 15.65 3.36 8.62
N THR A 56 14.99 4.51 8.76
CA THR A 56 15.65 5.72 9.29
C THR A 56 15.65 5.78 10.81
N PHE A 57 14.55 5.40 11.46
CA PHE A 57 14.31 5.74 12.87
C PHE A 57 13.95 4.58 13.79
N VAL A 58 13.59 3.40 13.27
CA VAL A 58 12.93 2.37 14.08
C VAL A 58 13.84 1.18 14.34
N THR A 59 13.99 0.87 15.63
CA THR A 59 14.75 -0.27 16.13
C THR A 59 13.99 -1.59 15.98
N SER A 60 14.74 -2.68 15.87
CA SER A 60 14.24 -4.06 15.99
C SER A 60 14.73 -4.72 17.29
N TRP A 61 15.09 -3.94 18.31
CA TRP A 61 15.62 -4.45 19.57
C TRP A 61 14.64 -5.36 20.32
N LEU A 62 13.36 -4.98 20.41
CA LEU A 62 12.34 -5.78 21.12
C LEU A 62 11.83 -6.98 20.31
N THR A 63 12.08 -7.00 19.01
CA THR A 63 11.59 -8.06 18.12
C THR A 63 12.68 -9.09 17.82
N HIS A 64 13.90 -8.63 17.55
CA HIS A 64 15.03 -9.47 17.12
C HIS A 64 16.33 -9.25 17.92
N GLY A 65 16.38 -8.27 18.83
CA GLY A 65 17.64 -7.89 19.51
C GLY A 65 18.65 -7.24 18.56
N LEU A 66 18.18 -6.56 17.51
CA LEU A 66 19.01 -5.99 16.45
C LEU A 66 18.83 -4.47 16.34
N ALA A 67 19.94 -3.78 16.06
CA ALA A 67 19.90 -2.43 15.50
C ALA A 67 19.58 -2.53 14.01
N THR A 68 18.60 -1.74 13.53
CA THR A 68 18.10 -1.85 12.16
C THR A 68 17.83 -0.51 11.48
N SER A 69 18.17 0.61 12.13
CA SER A 69 17.94 1.93 11.59
C SER A 69 19.20 2.79 11.46
N TYR A 70 19.16 3.79 10.59
CA TYR A 70 20.22 4.79 10.45
C TYR A 70 20.49 5.52 11.77
N LEU A 71 19.43 5.78 12.55
CA LEU A 71 19.53 6.36 13.89
C LEU A 71 20.39 5.52 14.85
N GLU A 72 20.40 4.20 14.67
CA GLU A 72 21.18 3.26 15.48
C GLU A 72 22.57 2.98 14.89
N GLY A 73 22.94 3.62 13.77
CA GLY A 73 24.23 3.45 13.10
C GLY A 73 24.25 2.41 11.99
N CYS A 74 23.10 1.88 11.55
CA CYS A 74 23.05 1.10 10.32
C CYS A 74 23.40 1.94 9.09
N ASN A 75 23.82 1.27 8.02
CA ASN A 75 23.97 1.88 6.69
C ASN A 75 22.89 1.34 5.73
N PHE A 76 22.89 1.80 4.48
CA PHE A 76 21.89 1.42 3.48
C PHE A 76 21.76 -0.11 3.28
N LEU A 77 22.86 -0.86 3.45
CA LEU A 77 22.87 -2.31 3.28
C LEU A 77 22.33 -3.06 4.50
N SER A 78 22.42 -2.48 5.69
CA SER A 78 22.03 -3.12 6.96
C SER A 78 20.74 -2.59 7.56
N GLY A 79 20.20 -1.47 7.04
CA GLY A 79 18.94 -0.90 7.48
C GLY A 79 17.76 -1.77 7.05
N ALA A 80 16.82 -2.02 7.96
CA ALA A 80 15.66 -2.88 7.71
C ALA A 80 14.43 -2.46 8.51
N VAL A 81 13.26 -2.85 8.01
CA VAL A 81 12.03 -2.94 8.80
C VAL A 81 11.79 -4.41 9.08
N SER A 82 12.15 -4.87 10.27
CA SER A 82 12.13 -6.30 10.61
C SER A 82 10.74 -6.80 10.95
N THR A 83 10.54 -8.11 10.83
CA THR A 83 9.28 -8.79 11.19
C THR A 83 8.93 -8.58 12.67
N PRO A 84 7.64 -8.70 13.05
CA PRO A 84 7.22 -8.79 14.44
C PRO A 84 7.88 -9.97 15.17
N PRO A 85 7.91 -9.98 16.52
CA PRO A 85 8.42 -11.12 17.26
C PRO A 85 7.49 -12.33 17.10
N ASN A 86 8.06 -13.54 17.17
CA ASN A 86 7.32 -14.80 16.94
C ASN A 86 6.09 -14.97 17.85
N CYS A 87 6.09 -14.37 19.04
CA CYS A 87 4.95 -14.39 19.96
C CYS A 87 3.70 -13.65 19.44
N MET A 88 3.85 -12.82 18.40
CA MET A 88 2.73 -12.14 17.74
C MET A 88 1.99 -13.06 16.75
N GLY A 89 2.55 -14.23 16.42
CA GLY A 89 1.99 -15.15 15.43
C GLY A 89 1.72 -14.42 14.11
N HIS A 90 0.50 -14.58 13.60
CA HIS A 90 0.02 -13.92 12.39
C HIS A 90 -0.92 -12.74 12.69
N SER A 91 -0.76 -12.07 13.84
CA SER A 91 -1.56 -10.89 14.17
C SER A 91 -1.44 -9.84 13.07
N LEU A 92 -2.56 -9.27 12.62
CA LEU A 92 -2.56 -8.13 11.70
C LEU A 92 -1.79 -6.93 12.27
N LEU A 93 -1.61 -6.89 13.60
CA LEU A 93 -0.84 -5.89 14.32
C LEU A 93 -1.32 -4.49 13.93
N LEU A 94 -2.63 -4.29 13.96
CA LEU A 94 -3.23 -3.00 13.64
C LEU A 94 -2.87 -1.99 14.73
N LEU A 95 -2.67 -0.72 14.36
CA LEU A 95 -2.34 0.33 15.33
C LEU A 95 -3.40 0.45 16.45
N TRP A 96 -4.67 0.28 16.09
CA TRP A 96 -5.81 0.24 17.03
C TRP A 96 -6.12 -1.17 17.57
N GLY A 97 -5.30 -2.16 17.22
CA GLY A 97 -5.45 -3.55 17.66
C GLY A 97 -5.11 -3.73 19.15
N PRO A 98 -5.45 -4.89 19.73
CA PRO A 98 -5.21 -5.17 21.16
C PRO A 98 -3.73 -5.13 21.55
N GLU A 99 -2.82 -5.35 20.60
CA GLU A 99 -1.38 -5.37 20.80
C GLU A 99 -0.74 -3.99 20.81
N ALA A 100 -1.42 -2.95 20.30
CA ALA A 100 -0.90 -1.59 20.26
C ALA A 100 -1.79 -0.59 21.00
N GLN A 101 -3.11 -0.82 21.01
CA GLN A 101 -4.12 -0.02 21.72
C GLN A 101 -4.06 1.48 21.38
N GLY A 102 -3.67 1.81 20.14
CA GLY A 102 -3.49 3.19 19.69
C GLY A 102 -2.15 3.83 20.08
N TYR A 103 -1.32 3.17 20.89
CA TYR A 103 0.00 3.68 21.26
C TYR A 103 0.99 3.48 20.11
N PHE A 104 1.23 4.54 19.34
CA PHE A 104 2.08 4.50 18.16
C PHE A 104 3.50 4.01 18.43
N THR A 105 4.17 4.51 19.48
CA THR A 105 5.52 4.06 19.84
C THR A 105 5.57 2.55 20.14
N ARG A 106 4.57 2.03 20.86
CA ARG A 106 4.46 0.60 21.15
C ARG A 106 4.29 -0.20 19.86
N TRP A 107 3.41 0.26 18.97
CA TRP A 107 3.18 -0.37 17.68
C TRP A 107 4.45 -0.47 16.83
N LEU A 108 5.26 0.60 16.79
CA LEU A 108 6.57 0.59 16.12
C LEU A 108 7.51 -0.46 16.72
N LEU A 109 7.63 -0.48 18.05
CA LEU A 109 8.53 -1.39 18.76
C LEU A 109 8.13 -2.87 18.68
N MET A 110 6.86 -3.15 18.37
CA MET A 110 6.35 -4.52 18.20
C MET A 110 6.42 -5.00 16.73
N GLY A 111 7.03 -4.22 15.83
CA GLY A 111 7.17 -4.58 14.41
C GLY A 111 5.95 -4.23 13.55
N GLY A 112 5.06 -3.35 14.00
CA GLY A 112 3.85 -3.00 13.25
C GLY A 112 4.09 -2.37 11.88
N LEU A 113 5.25 -1.73 11.67
CA LEU A 113 5.61 -1.25 10.33
C LEU A 113 5.76 -2.39 9.31
N TRP A 114 6.14 -3.59 9.74
CA TRP A 114 6.26 -4.73 8.83
C TRP A 114 4.91 -5.14 8.25
N THR A 115 3.87 -5.29 9.09
CA THR A 115 2.53 -5.61 8.60
C THR A 115 1.93 -4.44 7.82
N CYS A 116 2.23 -3.19 8.23
CA CYS A 116 1.85 -1.99 7.46
C CYS A 116 2.40 -2.05 6.03
N ILE A 117 3.71 -2.29 5.87
CA ILE A 117 4.37 -2.43 4.56
C ILE A 117 3.80 -3.64 3.82
N GLY A 118 3.68 -4.79 4.48
CA GLY A 118 3.17 -6.04 3.91
C GLY A 118 1.81 -5.86 3.24
N PHE A 119 0.83 -5.33 3.99
CA PHE A 119 -0.55 -5.20 3.50
C PHE A 119 -0.75 -3.98 2.58
N HIS A 120 -0.24 -2.80 2.91
CA HIS A 120 -0.35 -1.65 1.99
C HIS A 120 0.44 -1.90 0.71
N GLY A 121 1.56 -2.62 0.78
CA GLY A 121 2.34 -3.01 -0.39
C GLY A 121 1.55 -3.94 -1.30
N LEU A 122 0.84 -4.93 -0.73
CA LEU A 122 -0.04 -5.82 -1.49
C LEU A 122 -1.16 -5.02 -2.19
N PHE A 123 -1.87 -4.16 -1.47
CA PHE A 123 -2.91 -3.33 -2.09
C PHE A 123 -2.34 -2.38 -3.13
N GLY A 124 -1.13 -1.86 -2.92
CA GLY A 124 -0.42 -1.01 -3.87
C GLY A 124 -0.09 -1.71 -5.17
N ILE A 125 0.47 -2.93 -5.12
CA ILE A 125 0.78 -3.69 -6.34
C ILE A 125 -0.49 -4.16 -7.07
N ILE A 126 -1.55 -4.52 -6.34
CA ILE A 126 -2.86 -4.83 -6.95
C ILE A 126 -3.41 -3.57 -7.65
N ALA A 127 -3.39 -2.43 -6.97
CA ALA A 127 -3.86 -1.16 -7.53
C ALA A 127 -3.04 -0.70 -8.73
N PHE A 128 -1.73 -0.99 -8.74
CA PHE A 128 -0.87 -0.72 -9.89
C PHE A 128 -1.23 -1.59 -11.10
N CYS A 129 -1.58 -2.86 -10.88
CA CYS A 129 -2.11 -3.72 -11.94
C CYS A 129 -3.47 -3.22 -12.46
N LEU A 130 -4.38 -2.81 -11.57
CA LEU A 130 -5.65 -2.17 -11.95
C LEU A 130 -5.42 -0.92 -12.80
N ARG A 131 -4.41 -0.11 -12.45
CA ARG A 131 -4.02 1.06 -13.23
C ARG A 131 -3.54 0.71 -14.63
N GLN A 132 -2.77 -0.37 -14.77
CA GLN A 132 -2.33 -0.84 -16.09
C GLN A 132 -3.52 -1.27 -16.96
N PHE A 133 -4.52 -1.96 -16.38
CA PHE A 133 -5.77 -2.26 -17.08
C PHE A 133 -6.55 -1.00 -17.46
N GLU A 134 -6.70 -0.07 -16.51
CA GLU A 134 -7.45 1.17 -16.71
C GLU A 134 -6.84 2.02 -17.84
N ILE A 135 -5.53 2.26 -17.82
CA ILE A 135 -4.84 3.01 -18.87
C ILE A 135 -4.90 2.27 -20.21
N ALA A 136 -4.72 0.94 -20.21
CA ALA A 136 -4.82 0.15 -21.43
C ALA A 136 -6.21 0.27 -22.09
N SER A 137 -7.27 0.25 -21.27
CA SER A 137 -8.63 0.46 -21.74
C SER A 137 -8.86 1.88 -22.28
N LEU A 138 -8.30 2.91 -21.64
CA LEU A 138 -8.48 4.31 -22.07
C LEU A 138 -7.75 4.61 -23.38
N VAL A 139 -6.58 4.02 -23.57
CA VAL A 139 -5.74 4.19 -24.79
C VAL A 139 -6.07 3.13 -25.86
N ASN A 140 -7.02 2.23 -25.60
CA ASN A 140 -7.46 1.16 -26.51
C ASN A 140 -6.31 0.21 -26.95
N ILE A 141 -5.44 -0.17 -26.02
CA ILE A 141 -4.39 -1.17 -26.25
C ILE A 141 -4.71 -2.48 -25.52
N ARG A 142 -4.15 -3.59 -26.00
CA ARG A 142 -4.29 -4.89 -25.34
C ARG A 142 -3.54 -4.86 -23.99
N PRO A 143 -4.14 -5.35 -22.88
CA PRO A 143 -3.59 -5.18 -21.53
C PRO A 143 -2.50 -6.22 -21.17
N TYR A 144 -1.59 -6.56 -22.09
CA TYR A 144 -0.56 -7.58 -21.83
C TYR A 144 0.43 -7.18 -20.73
N ASN A 145 0.66 -5.87 -20.51
CA ASN A 145 1.48 -5.39 -19.40
C ASN A 145 0.87 -5.76 -18.04
N ALA A 146 -0.45 -5.59 -17.89
CA ALA A 146 -1.18 -5.99 -16.68
C ALA A 146 -1.13 -7.50 -16.44
N LEU A 147 -1.24 -8.29 -17.51
CA LEU A 147 -1.10 -9.75 -17.43
C LEU A 147 0.32 -10.16 -17.02
N ALA A 148 1.36 -9.54 -17.59
CA ALA A 148 2.74 -9.81 -17.20
C ALA A 148 3.03 -9.40 -15.74
N PHE A 149 2.37 -8.34 -15.25
CA PHE A 149 2.50 -7.87 -13.86
C PHE A 149 1.88 -8.83 -12.82
N SER A 150 1.14 -9.86 -13.24
CA SER A 150 0.74 -10.95 -12.36
C SER A 150 1.92 -11.71 -11.74
N GLY A 151 3.07 -11.76 -12.44
CA GLY A 151 4.31 -12.35 -11.92
C GLY A 151 4.80 -11.67 -10.63
N PRO A 152 5.07 -10.36 -10.64
CA PRO A 152 5.38 -9.59 -9.44
C PRO A 152 4.37 -9.76 -8.30
N ILE A 153 3.06 -9.78 -8.60
CA ILE A 153 2.02 -10.00 -7.59
C ILE A 153 2.14 -11.39 -6.96
N ALA A 154 2.36 -12.43 -7.79
CA ALA A 154 2.53 -13.79 -7.32
C ALA A 154 3.76 -13.93 -6.42
N VAL A 155 4.89 -13.32 -6.78
CA VAL A 155 6.12 -13.34 -5.97
C VAL A 155 5.92 -12.61 -4.64
N TYR A 156 5.35 -11.41 -4.68
CA TYR A 156 5.10 -10.65 -3.44
C TYR A 156 4.17 -11.42 -2.50
N THR A 157 3.05 -11.93 -3.04
CA THR A 157 2.05 -12.65 -2.26
C THR A 157 2.60 -13.97 -1.72
N SER A 158 3.39 -14.70 -2.51
CA SER A 158 3.94 -15.98 -2.06
C SER A 158 4.99 -15.80 -0.97
N VAL A 159 5.87 -14.81 -1.09
CA VAL A 159 6.99 -14.60 -0.16
C VAL A 159 6.58 -13.84 1.09
N PHE A 160 5.83 -12.75 0.97
CA PHE A 160 5.51 -11.87 2.11
C PHE A 160 4.22 -12.25 2.85
N LEU A 161 3.40 -13.15 2.30
CA LEU A 161 2.14 -13.56 2.92
C LEU A 161 2.03 -15.07 3.04
N ILE A 162 2.02 -15.81 1.92
CA ILE A 162 1.74 -17.25 1.96
C ILE A 162 2.84 -18.00 2.72
N TYR A 163 4.11 -17.68 2.47
CA TYR A 163 5.24 -18.30 3.16
C TYR A 163 5.14 -18.13 4.68
N PRO A 164 5.09 -16.91 5.26
CA PRO A 164 4.99 -16.76 6.71
C PRO A 164 3.68 -17.31 7.29
N LEU A 165 2.55 -17.23 6.57
CA LEU A 165 1.29 -17.87 7.00
C LEU A 165 1.40 -19.40 7.10
N GLY A 166 2.27 -20.03 6.30
CA GLY A 166 2.60 -21.44 6.42
C GLY A 166 3.62 -21.75 7.53
N GLN A 167 4.24 -20.74 8.13
CA GLN A 167 5.15 -20.84 9.26
C GLN A 167 4.44 -20.50 10.58
N SER A 168 5.20 -20.38 11.67
CA SER A 168 4.67 -20.10 13.01
C SER A 168 4.24 -18.64 13.22
N SER A 169 4.80 -17.69 12.47
CA SER A 169 4.51 -16.25 12.55
C SER A 169 4.98 -15.53 11.28
N TRP A 170 4.82 -14.20 11.27
CA TRP A 170 5.28 -13.29 10.22
C TRP A 170 6.79 -13.30 9.95
#